data_AF-A0AAQ3VBF3-F1
#
_entry.id   AF-A0AAQ3VBF3-F1
#
_cell.length_a   1.000
_cell.length_b   1.000
_cell.length_c   1.000
_cell.angle_alpha   90.00
_cell.angle_beta   90.00
_cell.angle_gamma   90.00
#
_symmetry.space_group_name_H-M   'P 1'
#
loop_
_entity.id
_entity.type
_entity.pdbx_description
1 polymer ?
#
loop_
_entity_poly.entity_id
_entity_poly.type
_entity_poly.pdbx_seq_one_letter_code
_entity_poly.pdbx_strand_id
1 'polypeptide(L)'
;MYCEDAVYWVPAWLDEYSTTNDPNTQVSLLYHDARRGLEERIGRIESRKSITALPLPRTVHQISNLEASEAGPEQIICHAVFSVHVYDPRVAKEHLRHGRYQHTLRREGETWKIARKIITLVNDRVPTVLDFYSI
;
A
#
# COMPACT_ATOMS: atom_id res chain seq x y z
N MET A 1 -2.28 -3.22 13.74
CA MET A 1 -1.32 -2.60 12.80
C MET A 1 -1.79 -1.22 12.36
N TYR A 2 -3.02 -1.05 11.87
CA TYR A 2 -3.57 0.25 11.45
C TYR A 2 -4.50 0.86 12.52
N CYS A 3 -4.52 2.19 12.62
CA CYS A 3 -5.55 2.94 13.33
C CYS A 3 -6.93 2.73 12.67
N GLU A 4 -8.03 3.03 13.37
CA GLU A 4 -9.37 2.87 12.79
C GLU A 4 -9.63 3.86 11.64
N ASP A 5 -9.18 5.11 11.83
CA ASP A 5 -9.18 6.23 10.88
C ASP A 5 -7.97 6.20 9.92
N ALA A 6 -7.33 5.05 9.73
CA ALA A 6 -6.10 4.99 8.94
C ALA A 6 -6.35 5.23 7.45
N VAL A 7 -5.62 6.19 6.88
CA VAL A 7 -5.63 6.46 5.44
C VAL A 7 -4.65 5.55 4.72
N TYR A 8 -5.11 4.85 3.69
CA TYR A 8 -4.29 4.03 2.80
C TYR A 8 -4.40 4.58 1.39
N TRP A 9 -3.28 5.05 0.82
CA TRP A 9 -3.29 5.76 -0.44
C TRP A 9 -2.14 5.37 -1.36
N VAL A 10 -2.48 5.13 -2.63
CA VAL A 10 -1.56 4.91 -3.74
C VAL A 10 -1.91 5.94 -4.80
N PRO A 11 -1.24 7.10 -4.84
CA PRO A 11 -1.53 8.13 -5.84
C PRO A 11 -1.20 7.63 -7.25
N ALA A 12 -1.90 8.15 -8.25
CA ALA A 12 -1.55 7.95 -9.65
C ALA A 12 -0.48 8.96 -10.09
N TRP A 13 0.31 8.63 -11.10
CA TRP A 13 1.16 9.60 -11.78
C TRP A 13 0.31 10.44 -12.74
N LEU A 14 0.52 11.75 -12.72
CA LEU A 14 -0.10 12.70 -13.66
C LEU A 14 0.75 12.84 -14.92
N ASP A 15 2.07 12.82 -14.74
CA ASP A 15 3.10 12.96 -15.77
C ASP A 15 4.41 12.30 -15.30
N GLU A 16 5.53 12.53 -15.99
CA GLU A 16 6.84 11.96 -15.66
C GLU A 16 7.46 12.48 -14.35
N TYR A 17 6.88 13.53 -13.73
CA TYR A 17 7.49 14.25 -12.62
C TYR A 17 6.63 14.30 -11.36
N SER A 18 5.31 14.16 -11.50
CA SER A 18 4.37 14.44 -10.43
C SER A 18 3.29 13.38 -10.28
N THR A 19 2.88 13.16 -9.02
CA THR A 19 1.74 12.33 -8.65
C THR A 19 0.56 13.20 -8.24
N THR A 20 -0.64 12.61 -8.24
CA THR A 20 -1.82 13.24 -7.63
C THR A 20 -1.57 13.61 -6.17
N ASN A 21 -2.11 14.75 -5.75
CA ASN A 21 -1.93 15.33 -4.42
C ASN A 21 -3.21 15.35 -3.57
N ASP A 22 -4.39 15.13 -4.16
CA ASP A 22 -5.67 15.06 -3.46
C ASP A 22 -6.50 13.84 -3.89
N PRO A 23 -6.65 12.81 -3.04
CA PRO A 23 -7.40 11.60 -3.39
C PRO A 23 -8.92 11.84 -3.53
N ASN A 24 -9.46 12.96 -3.04
CA ASN A 24 -10.89 13.25 -3.13
C ASN A 24 -11.29 13.86 -4.47
N THR A 25 -10.35 14.53 -5.15
CA THR A 25 -10.60 15.24 -6.41
C THR A 25 -9.81 14.67 -7.58
N GLN A 26 -8.80 13.84 -7.33
CA GLN A 26 -7.92 13.27 -8.35
C GLN A 26 -7.88 11.73 -8.29
N VAL A 27 -7.51 11.12 -9.41
CA VAL A 27 -7.48 9.66 -9.56
C VAL A 27 -6.41 9.04 -8.67
N SER A 28 -6.80 8.02 -7.91
CA SER A 28 -5.86 7.19 -7.14
C SER A 28 -5.83 5.78 -7.72
N LEU A 29 -4.67 5.11 -7.67
CA LEU A 29 -4.58 3.69 -8.00
C LEU A 29 -5.30 2.84 -6.94
N LEU A 30 -5.13 3.20 -5.66
CA LEU A 30 -5.91 2.70 -4.53
C LEU A 30 -6.08 3.81 -3.51
N TYR A 31 -7.27 3.89 -2.92
CA TYR A 31 -7.54 4.81 -1.83
C TYR A 31 -8.57 4.22 -0.87
N HIS A 32 -8.29 4.33 0.42
CA HIS A 32 -9.22 4.09 1.53
C HIS A 32 -9.00 5.18 2.58
N ASP A 33 -10.08 5.81 3.00
CA ASP A 33 -10.10 6.86 4.02
C ASP A 33 -10.14 6.32 5.45
N ALA A 34 -10.41 5.02 5.62
CA ALA A 34 -10.41 4.32 6.90
C ALA A 34 -9.99 2.86 6.75
N ARG A 35 -9.60 2.25 7.88
CA ARG A 35 -9.17 0.83 7.94
C ARG A 35 -10.23 -0.14 7.42
N ARG A 36 -11.51 0.20 7.57
CA ARG A 36 -12.65 -0.61 7.10
C ARG A 36 -12.52 -0.99 5.62
N GLY A 37 -12.05 -0.08 4.77
CA GLY A 37 -11.87 -0.37 3.34
C GLY A 37 -10.82 -1.45 3.06
N LEU A 38 -9.81 -1.59 3.93
CA LEU A 38 -8.84 -2.69 3.88
C LEU A 38 -9.46 -3.99 4.40
N GLU A 39 -10.23 -3.93 5.49
CA GLU A 39 -10.93 -5.09 6.07
C GLU A 39 -11.89 -5.73 5.08
N GLU A 40 -12.66 -4.94 4.34
CA GLU A 40 -13.56 -5.43 3.29
C GLU A 40 -12.81 -6.19 2.18
N ARG A 41 -11.62 -5.69 1.80
CA ARG A 41 -10.77 -6.37 0.81
C ARG A 41 -10.18 -7.67 1.35
N ILE A 42 -9.75 -7.69 2.61
CA ILE A 42 -9.31 -8.90 3.30
C ILE A 42 -10.46 -9.92 3.32
N GLY A 43 -11.66 -9.51 3.74
CA GLY A 43 -12.85 -10.38 3.77
C GLY A 43 -13.19 -10.95 2.39
N ARG A 44 -13.05 -10.16 1.31
CA ARG A 44 -13.23 -10.64 -0.07
C ARG A 44 -12.25 -11.77 -0.42
N ILE A 45 -10.99 -11.64 -0.02
CA ILE A 45 -9.95 -12.66 -0.25
C ILE A 45 -10.22 -13.90 0.60
N GLU A 46 -10.47 -13.73 1.89
CA GLU A 46 -10.71 -14.81 2.85
C GLU A 46 -11.97 -15.60 2.54
N SER A 47 -13.01 -14.95 2.01
CA SER A 47 -14.24 -15.63 1.60
C SER A 47 -14.04 -16.63 0.46
N ARG A 48 -12.92 -16.54 -0.29
CA ARG A 48 -12.59 -17.34 -1.48
C ARG A 48 -13.64 -17.27 -2.61
N LYS A 49 -14.60 -16.35 -2.53
CA LYS A 49 -15.65 -16.16 -3.54
C LYS A 49 -15.15 -15.40 -4.78
N SER A 50 -13.98 -14.77 -4.69
CA SER A 50 -13.34 -14.11 -5.81
C SER A 50 -12.57 -15.12 -6.66
N ILE A 51 -13.27 -15.76 -7.60
CA ILE A 51 -12.69 -16.74 -8.53
C ILE A 51 -11.54 -16.09 -9.35
N THR A 52 -11.65 -14.80 -9.65
CA THR A 52 -10.64 -14.04 -10.40
C THR A 52 -9.40 -13.68 -9.60
N ALA A 53 -9.38 -13.86 -8.28
CA ALA A 53 -8.24 -13.58 -7.42
C ALA A 53 -7.48 -14.84 -6.98
N LEU A 54 -8.03 -16.03 -7.22
CA LEU A 54 -7.46 -17.29 -6.76
C LEU A 54 -6.85 -18.10 -7.92
N PRO A 55 -5.72 -18.79 -7.68
CA PRO A 55 -4.80 -18.63 -6.55
C PRO A 55 -4.23 -17.20 -6.43
N LEU A 56 -3.99 -16.76 -5.19
CA LEU A 56 -3.27 -15.50 -4.95
C LEU A 56 -1.83 -15.60 -5.49
N PRO A 57 -1.25 -14.50 -5.97
CA PRO A 57 0.15 -14.49 -6.34
C PRO A 57 1.04 -14.72 -5.11
N ARG A 58 2.20 -15.34 -5.33
CA ARG A 58 3.23 -15.48 -4.31
C ARG A 58 4.04 -14.19 -4.29
N THR A 59 4.22 -13.60 -3.12
CA THR A 59 4.91 -12.31 -3.00
C THR A 59 6.07 -12.38 -2.02
N VAL A 60 7.17 -11.70 -2.36
CA VAL A 60 8.31 -11.47 -1.47
C VAL A 60 8.51 -9.97 -1.37
N HIS A 61 8.37 -9.44 -0.16
CA HIS A 61 8.52 -8.02 0.14
C HIS A 61 9.90 -7.75 0.71
N GLN A 62 10.61 -6.78 0.12
CA GLN A 62 11.88 -6.27 0.61
C GLN A 62 11.72 -4.78 0.89
N ILE A 63 12.10 -4.37 2.09
CA ILE A 63 12.02 -2.98 2.55
C ILE A 63 13.43 -2.58 2.98
N SER A 64 13.89 -1.43 2.50
CA SER A 64 15.22 -0.91 2.83
C SER A 64 15.18 0.61 2.98
N ASN A 65 16.33 1.18 3.37
CA ASN A 65 16.51 2.63 3.52
C ASN A 65 15.43 3.25 4.41
N LEU A 66 15.14 2.58 5.53
CA LEU A 66 14.15 3.05 6.48
C LEU A 66 14.73 4.22 7.28
N GLU A 67 14.06 5.36 7.16
CA GLU A 67 14.34 6.58 7.92
C GLU A 67 13.09 6.92 8.74
N ALA A 68 13.27 7.23 10.02
CA ALA A 68 12.18 7.60 10.90
C ALA A 68 12.54 8.89 11.64
N SER A 69 11.57 9.79 11.74
CA SER A 69 11.71 11.05 12.47
C SER A 69 10.45 11.32 13.29
N GLU A 70 10.63 11.99 14.42
CA GLU A 70 9.52 12.51 15.19
C GLU A 70 8.84 13.65 14.41
N ALA A 71 7.50 13.61 14.36
CA ALA A 71 6.70 14.61 13.67
C ALA A 71 5.78 15.40 14.62
N GLY A 72 5.77 15.04 15.90
CA GLY A 72 4.98 15.65 16.95
C GLY A 72 4.86 14.73 18.17
N PRO A 73 4.13 15.15 19.22
CA PRO A 73 3.83 14.28 20.35
C PRO A 73 3.16 13.00 19.87
N GLU A 74 3.72 11.85 20.25
CA GLU A 74 3.14 10.54 19.92
C GLU A 74 2.96 10.29 18.41
N GLN A 75 3.78 10.93 17.57
CA GLN A 75 3.73 10.80 16.12
C GLN A 75 5.12 10.62 15.50
N ILE A 76 5.26 9.61 14.65
CA ILE A 76 6.48 9.34 13.89
C ILE A 76 6.13 9.34 12.39
N ILE A 77 6.98 9.96 11.57
CA ILE A 77 6.94 9.78 10.12
C ILE A 77 8.09 8.86 9.73
N CYS A 78 7.77 7.83 8.95
CA CYS A 78 8.76 6.92 8.39
C CYS A 78 8.76 6.99 6.86
N HIS A 79 9.95 7.03 6.29
CA HIS A 79 10.18 6.87 4.86
C HIS A 79 10.96 5.57 4.62
N ALA A 80 10.63 4.87 3.54
CA ALA A 80 11.37 3.68 3.12
C ALA A 80 11.28 3.50 1.61
N VAL A 81 12.15 2.69 1.05
CA VAL A 81 11.99 2.16 -0.31
C VAL A 81 11.58 0.69 -0.22
N PHE A 82 10.86 0.21 -1.24
CA PHE A 82 10.41 -1.16 -1.29
C PHE A 82 10.62 -1.78 -2.67
N SER A 83 10.81 -3.10 -2.69
CA SER A 83 10.61 -3.96 -3.85
C SER A 83 9.74 -5.16 -3.45
N VAL A 84 8.73 -5.44 -4.27
CA VAL A 84 7.88 -6.62 -4.15
C VAL A 84 8.07 -7.46 -5.40
N HIS A 85 8.64 -8.66 -5.22
CA HIS A 85 8.64 -9.69 -6.25
C HIS A 85 7.30 -10.42 -6.20
N VAL A 86 6.61 -10.49 -7.33
CA VAL A 86 5.27 -11.07 -7.46
C VAL A 86 5.33 -12.17 -8.51
N TYR A 87 4.98 -13.40 -8.12
CA TYR A 87 4.80 -14.52 -9.05
C TYR A 87 3.32 -14.88 -9.16
N ASP A 88 2.75 -14.75 -10.35
CA ASP A 88 1.38 -15.17 -10.65
C ASP A 88 1.36 -16.63 -11.16
N PRO A 89 0.94 -17.61 -10.34
CA PRO A 89 0.93 -19.02 -10.74
C PRO A 89 -0.12 -19.35 -11.80
N ARG A 90 -1.09 -18.46 -12.08
CA ARG A 90 -2.15 -18.71 -13.08
C ARG A 90 -1.64 -18.61 -14.51
N VAL A 91 -0.69 -17.71 -14.70
CA VAL A 91 -0.08 -17.42 -16.01
C VAL A 91 1.42 -17.73 -16.04
N ALA A 92 1.97 -18.22 -14.93
CA ALA A 92 3.39 -18.47 -14.73
C ALA A 92 4.27 -17.26 -15.09
N LYS A 93 3.87 -16.06 -14.64
CA LYS A 93 4.59 -14.81 -14.89
C LYS A 93 5.10 -14.16 -13.61
N GLU A 94 6.26 -13.54 -13.74
CA GLU A 94 6.87 -12.73 -12.70
C GLU A 94 6.65 -11.23 -12.98
N HIS A 95 6.45 -10.48 -11.91
CA HIS A 95 6.36 -9.03 -11.92
C HIS A 95 7.22 -8.49 -10.78
N LEU A 96 7.88 -7.36 -11.03
CA LEU A 96 8.53 -6.57 -10.01
C LEU A 96 7.69 -5.32 -9.79
N ARG A 97 7.48 -4.94 -8.53
CA ARG A 97 6.86 -3.66 -8.15
C ARG A 97 7.78 -2.97 -7.16
N HIS A 98 8.07 -1.70 -7.36
CA HIS A 98 8.99 -1.00 -6.49
C HIS A 98 8.61 0.46 -6.36
N GLY A 99 9.02 1.07 -5.26
CA GLY A 99 8.67 2.44 -4.99
C GLY A 99 9.09 2.93 -3.62
N ARG A 100 8.35 3.92 -3.15
CA ARG A 100 8.59 4.58 -1.87
C ARG A 100 7.38 4.46 -0.97
N TYR A 101 7.64 4.22 0.30
CA TYR A 101 6.65 4.33 1.36
C TYR A 101 6.83 5.62 2.14
N GLN A 102 5.71 6.21 2.51
CA GLN A 102 5.62 7.17 3.59
C GLN A 102 4.55 6.68 4.58
N HIS A 103 4.95 6.43 5.82
CA HIS A 103 4.06 6.07 6.91
C HIS A 103 3.98 7.22 7.90
N THR A 104 2.80 7.44 8.46
CA THR A 104 2.62 8.18 9.70
C THR A 104 2.17 7.17 10.75
N LEU A 105 2.98 7.02 11.79
CA LEU A 105 2.65 6.22 12.97
C LEU A 105 2.11 7.15 14.06
N ARG A 106 1.07 6.70 14.74
CA ARG A 106 0.49 7.36 15.91
C ARG A 106 0.51 6.39 17.10
N ARG A 107 0.86 6.89 18.28
CA ARG A 107 0.78 6.10 19.51
C ARG A 107 -0.69 5.92 19.90
N GLU A 108 -1.06 4.67 20.20
CA GLU A 108 -2.36 4.32 20.78
C GLU A 108 -2.11 3.38 21.96
N GLY A 109 -2.19 3.92 23.18
CA GLY A 109 -1.76 3.23 24.40
C GLY A 109 -0.27 2.89 24.32
N GLU A 110 0.07 1.62 24.55
CA GLU A 110 1.46 1.14 24.51
C GLU A 110 1.93 0.69 23.11
N THR A 111 1.13 0.91 22.07
CA THR A 111 1.43 0.44 20.71
C THR A 111 1.50 1.58 19.71
N TRP A 112 2.38 1.44 18.72
CA TRP A 112 2.38 2.30 17.53
C TRP A 112 1.52 1.66 16.45
N LYS A 113 0.64 2.46 15.84
CA LYS A 113 -0.20 2.04 14.73
C LYS A 113 -0.04 2.97 13.54
N ILE A 114 -0.23 2.44 12.34
CA ILE A 114 -0.20 3.19 11.10
C ILE A 114 -1.50 4.02 11.01
N ALA A 115 -1.37 5.33 11.13
CA ALA A 115 -2.45 6.30 10.91
C ALA A 115 -2.54 6.71 9.44
N ARG A 116 -1.44 6.64 8.69
CA ARG A 116 -1.43 6.92 7.25
C ARG A 116 -0.34 6.11 6.55
N LYS A 117 -0.65 5.53 5.39
CA LYS A 117 0.29 4.87 4.49
C LYS A 117 0.10 5.44 3.08
N ILE A 118 1.12 6.11 2.57
CA ILE A 118 1.21 6.52 1.16
C ILE A 118 2.24 5.64 0.46
N ILE A 119 1.88 5.10 -0.70
CA ILE A 119 2.75 4.28 -1.54
C ILE A 119 2.90 4.95 -2.90
N THR A 120 4.08 5.54 -3.15
CA THR A 120 4.44 6.01 -4.49
C THR A 120 5.00 4.82 -5.26
N LEU A 121 4.18 4.21 -6.12
CA LEU A 121 4.60 3.13 -7.01
C LEU A 121 5.38 3.73 -8.18
N VAL A 122 6.68 3.47 -8.27
CA VAL A 122 7.56 4.10 -9.28
C VAL A 122 7.35 3.48 -10.66
N ASN A 123 7.10 2.17 -10.73
CA ASN A 123 6.74 1.48 -11.96
C ASN A 123 5.22 1.24 -12.03
N ASP A 124 4.48 2.34 -12.12
CA ASP A 124 3.01 2.42 -11.99
C ASP A 124 2.21 1.75 -13.12
N ARG A 125 2.86 1.42 -14.24
CA ARG A 125 2.28 0.58 -15.31
C ARG A 125 2.22 -0.88 -14.88
N VAL A 126 1.20 -1.22 -14.10
CA VAL A 126 0.98 -2.57 -13.61
C VAL A 126 0.25 -3.41 -14.67
N PRO A 127 0.85 -4.51 -15.17
CA PRO A 127 0.25 -5.35 -16.22
C PRO A 127 -0.89 -6.24 -15.69
N THR A 128 -1.06 -6.32 -14.37
CA THR A 128 -2.03 -7.16 -13.67
C THR A 128 -2.73 -6.34 -12.58
N VAL A 129 -3.69 -6.96 -11.88
CA VAL A 129 -4.42 -6.29 -10.79
C VAL A 129 -3.48 -5.82 -9.69
N LEU A 130 -3.67 -4.56 -9.26
CA LEU A 130 -2.99 -3.96 -8.12
C LEU A 130 -3.85 -4.12 -6.86
N ASP A 131 -3.30 -4.73 -5.81
CA ASP A 131 -3.97 -4.86 -4.51
C ASP A 131 -2.94 -4.85 -3.36
N PHE A 132 -3.42 -4.63 -2.13
CA PHE A 132 -2.58 -4.33 -0.96
C PHE A 132 -1.52 -5.40 -0.62
N TYR A 133 -1.73 -6.67 -1.01
CA TYR A 133 -0.80 -7.78 -0.72
C TYR A 133 0.42 -7.81 -1.65
N SER A 134 0.47 -6.90 -2.63
CA SER A 134 1.41 -6.90 -3.73
C SER A 134 2.06 -5.55 -3.96
N ILE A 135 2.02 -4.66 -2.96
CA ILE A 135 2.64 -3.34 -2.90
C ILE A 135 2.98 -2.95 -1.47
#